data_AF-A0A519RGK4-F1
#
_entry.id   AF-A0A519RGK4-F1
#
_cell.length_a   1.000
_cell.length_b   1.000
_cell.length_c   1.000
_cell.angle_alpha   90.00
_cell.angle_beta   90.00
_cell.angle_gamma   90.00
#
_symmetry.space_group_name_H-M   'P 1'
#
loop_
_entity.id
_entity.type
_entity.pdbx_description
1 polymer ?
#
loop_
_entity_poly.entity_id
_entity_poly.type
_entity_poly.pdbx_seq_one_letter_code
_entity_poly.pdbx_strand_id
1 'polypeptide(L)'
;MRNKIEVIPDDIKKLTKLSKLDLSKTGVKSVSESIVGLRNIEYLHLDGNRLTDIPSKIVSMPSLKKLLLEDNPFEMLPPEIIARGIDSIRNFFKELDEKDYLYEAKLLIVGEGRVGKTCIANALIDSNYILSDTESTEGIQINRWIIPQAEVSEFNPKIQRDLQINVWDFGGQEIYHSTHQFFLTKRAVYLLVTESRREDRHDDFYYWLNIIRLLGDNSPVFMVLNKCDQPTKELPIKEYMETFPNLVEFAKVSLTNEFKDSFQSFKNSLASIASNLPHIGHPLPKTWVDIRIDLEELKLSGKNYISEADYFEICRKRYRTTDSALYLSEYFHDLGVMLHFQNDLELKNTVFLNHEWITKGVYKVLDDREVIAQKGRFTSHDIQRIWHESDYRAKTRELLSLMKNRKFDLCFELNNGDFLV
;
A
#
# COMPACT_ATOMS: atom_id res chain seq x y z
N MET A 1 7.16 36.63 -10.57
CA MET A 1 6.23 35.84 -11.40
C MET A 1 6.81 34.43 -11.53
N ARG A 2 6.09 33.37 -11.11
CA ARG A 2 6.50 31.99 -11.41
C ARG A 2 6.10 31.70 -12.86
N ASN A 3 7.06 31.37 -13.73
CA ASN A 3 6.74 30.85 -15.05
C ASN A 3 6.03 29.52 -14.87
N LYS A 4 4.78 29.42 -15.34
CA LYS A 4 3.97 28.19 -15.29
C LYS A 4 4.17 27.42 -16.59
N ILE A 5 5.27 26.67 -16.65
CA ILE A 5 5.51 25.76 -17.77
C ILE A 5 5.00 24.40 -17.32
N GLU A 6 3.77 24.05 -17.71
CA GLU A 6 3.17 22.76 -17.32
C GLU A 6 3.68 21.59 -18.17
N VAL A 7 4.08 21.85 -19.42
CA VAL A 7 4.54 20.82 -20.37
C VAL A 7 5.74 21.36 -21.13
N ILE A 8 6.79 20.55 -21.28
CA ILE A 8 7.90 20.87 -22.20
C ILE A 8 7.45 20.50 -23.63
N PRO A 9 7.31 21.47 -24.54
CA PRO A 9 6.73 21.23 -25.86
C PRO A 9 7.67 20.48 -26.79
N ASP A 10 7.11 19.80 -27.80
CA ASP A 10 7.88 19.08 -28.82
C ASP A 10 8.89 19.93 -29.57
N ASP A 11 8.59 21.23 -29.71
CA ASP A 11 9.44 22.19 -30.38
C ASP A 11 10.77 22.45 -29.67
N ILE A 12 10.93 22.01 -28.41
CA ILE A 12 12.21 22.11 -27.69
C ILE A 12 13.35 21.47 -28.47
N LYS A 13 13.08 20.40 -29.23
CA LYS A 13 14.08 19.70 -30.06
C LYS A 13 14.71 20.59 -31.14
N LYS A 14 14.07 21.70 -31.52
CA LYS A 14 14.60 22.68 -32.47
C LYS A 14 15.78 23.47 -31.89
N LEU A 15 15.92 23.51 -30.57
CA LEU A 15 17.02 24.19 -29.87
C LEU A 15 18.29 23.33 -29.87
N THR A 16 18.77 22.96 -31.06
CA THR A 16 19.87 22.01 -31.25
C THR A 16 21.20 22.44 -30.65
N LYS A 17 21.38 23.74 -30.36
CA LYS A 17 22.57 24.30 -29.71
C LYS A 17 22.45 24.43 -28.19
N LEU A 18 21.31 24.07 -27.61
CA LEU A 18 21.07 24.21 -26.18
C LEU A 18 21.96 23.25 -25.40
N SER A 19 22.81 23.79 -24.52
CA SER A 19 23.73 23.02 -23.68
C SER A 19 23.33 22.99 -22.20
N LYS A 20 22.54 23.97 -21.75
CA LYS A 20 22.01 24.02 -20.39
C LYS A 20 20.55 24.45 -20.43
N LEU A 21 19.70 23.74 -19.69
CA LEU A 21 18.29 24.05 -19.53
C LEU A 21 17.93 23.95 -18.04
N ASP A 22 17.41 25.04 -17.49
CA ASP A 22 16.89 25.10 -16.13
C ASP A 22 15.41 25.43 -16.18
N LEU A 23 14.60 24.47 -15.73
CA LEU A 23 13.16 24.57 -15.57
C LEU A 23 12.79 24.15 -14.14
N SER A 24 13.68 24.38 -13.18
CA SER A 24 13.39 24.09 -11.78
C SER A 24 12.22 24.96 -11.27
N LYS A 25 11.31 24.36 -10.51
CA LYS A 25 10.18 25.02 -9.85
C LYS A 25 9.24 25.77 -10.81
N THR A 26 9.08 25.30 -12.06
CA THR A 26 8.17 25.87 -13.05
C THR A 26 6.80 25.18 -13.13
N GLY A 27 6.62 24.07 -12.39
CA GLY A 27 5.37 23.32 -12.36
C GLY A 27 5.19 22.35 -13.51
N VAL A 28 6.28 21.87 -14.11
CA VAL A 28 6.23 20.87 -15.20
C VAL A 28 5.59 19.60 -14.68
N LYS A 29 4.58 19.11 -15.41
CA LYS A 29 3.89 17.84 -15.15
C LYS A 29 4.39 16.72 -16.06
N SER A 30 4.84 17.05 -17.26
CA SER A 30 5.37 16.08 -18.21
C SER A 30 6.49 16.64 -19.07
N VAL A 31 7.44 15.75 -19.38
CA VAL A 31 8.52 15.99 -20.34
C VAL A 31 8.20 15.23 -21.62
N SER A 32 8.12 15.92 -22.75
CA SER A 32 7.94 15.24 -24.04
C SER A 32 9.15 14.37 -24.41
N GLU A 33 8.89 13.23 -25.06
CA GLU A 33 9.88 12.38 -25.75
C GLU A 33 10.80 13.17 -26.69
N SER A 34 10.33 14.30 -27.24
CA SER A 34 11.13 15.18 -28.10
C SER A 34 12.34 15.80 -27.38
N ILE A 35 12.39 15.80 -26.04
CA ILE A 35 13.56 16.32 -25.29
C ILE A 35 14.85 15.58 -25.66
N VAL A 36 14.74 14.30 -26.03
CA VAL A 36 15.85 13.44 -26.48
C VAL A 36 16.50 14.00 -27.76
N GLY A 37 15.80 14.86 -28.50
CA GLY A 37 16.34 15.57 -29.66
C GLY A 37 17.42 16.62 -29.33
N LEU A 38 17.55 17.04 -28.07
CA LEU A 38 18.57 18.00 -27.62
C LEU A 38 19.96 17.35 -27.50
N ARG A 39 20.60 17.03 -28.63
CA ARG A 39 21.86 16.26 -28.66
C ARG A 39 23.05 16.92 -27.94
N ASN A 40 23.02 18.23 -27.74
CA ASN A 40 24.10 19.00 -27.11
C ASN A 40 23.81 19.37 -25.64
N ILE A 41 22.68 18.95 -25.07
CA ILE A 41 22.36 19.29 -23.68
C ILE A 41 23.35 18.57 -22.75
N GLU A 42 23.98 19.33 -21.87
CA GLU A 42 24.90 18.81 -20.86
C GLU A 42 24.32 18.89 -19.45
N TYR A 43 23.46 19.89 -19.22
CA TYR A 43 22.83 20.16 -17.94
C TYR A 43 21.31 20.33 -18.12
N LEU A 44 20.55 19.47 -17.46
CA LEU A 44 19.08 19.56 -17.41
C LEU A 44 18.63 19.60 -15.94
N HIS A 45 17.98 20.70 -15.57
CA HIS A 45 17.51 20.93 -14.19
C HIS A 45 16.00 21.02 -14.14
N LEU A 46 15.38 20.06 -13.46
CA LEU A 46 13.93 19.89 -13.37
C LEU A 46 13.47 19.75 -11.90
N ASP A 47 14.27 20.19 -10.94
CA ASP A 47 13.93 20.05 -9.52
C ASP A 47 12.66 20.81 -9.16
N GLY A 48 11.90 20.30 -8.18
CA GLY A 48 10.75 21.01 -7.60
C GLY A 48 9.59 21.17 -8.59
N ASN A 49 9.40 20.20 -9.48
CA ASN A 49 8.30 20.15 -10.43
C ASN A 49 7.23 19.13 -9.98
N ARG A 50 6.39 18.66 -10.90
CA ARG A 50 5.30 17.70 -10.66
C ARG A 50 5.44 16.48 -11.59
N LEU A 51 6.68 16.11 -11.89
CA LEU A 51 6.99 14.97 -12.74
C LEU A 51 6.73 13.67 -11.99
N THR A 52 5.92 12.79 -12.57
CA THR A 52 5.73 11.42 -12.09
C THR A 52 6.60 10.41 -12.85
N ASP A 53 7.05 10.79 -14.06
CA ASP A 53 7.92 10.01 -14.93
C ASP A 53 8.75 10.93 -15.86
N ILE A 54 9.78 10.36 -16.50
CA ILE A 54 10.61 10.98 -17.54
C ILE A 54 10.80 9.99 -18.70
N PRO A 55 10.95 10.47 -19.95
CA PRO A 55 11.26 9.61 -21.08
C PRO A 55 12.49 8.75 -20.76
N SER A 56 12.38 7.41 -20.85
CA SER A 56 13.48 6.51 -20.50
C SER A 56 14.75 6.78 -21.32
N LYS A 57 14.59 7.29 -22.54
CA LYS A 57 15.68 7.70 -23.44
C LYS A 57 16.39 8.99 -23.03
N ILE A 58 15.92 9.73 -22.04
CA ILE A 58 16.61 10.92 -21.53
C ILE A 58 18.00 10.54 -20.99
N VAL A 59 18.14 9.32 -20.48
CA VAL A 59 19.40 8.81 -19.92
C VAL A 59 20.42 8.40 -20.99
N SER A 60 19.96 8.13 -22.21
CA SER A 60 20.81 7.78 -23.36
C SER A 60 21.23 9.00 -24.18
N MET A 61 20.88 10.21 -23.73
CA MET A 61 21.34 11.45 -24.36
C MET A 61 22.86 11.57 -24.24
N PRO A 62 23.58 11.70 -25.37
CA PRO A 62 25.03 11.48 -25.42
C PRO A 62 25.84 12.54 -24.67
N SER A 63 25.36 13.77 -24.63
CA SER A 63 26.06 14.90 -24.01
C SER A 63 25.63 15.18 -22.58
N LEU A 64 24.57 14.52 -22.09
CA LEU A 64 23.97 14.85 -20.80
C LEU A 64 24.90 14.38 -19.67
N LYS A 65 25.43 15.34 -18.91
CA LYS A 65 26.38 15.09 -17.80
C LYS A 65 25.74 15.27 -16.44
N LYS A 66 24.70 16.10 -16.35
CA LYS A 66 24.00 16.39 -15.10
C LYS A 66 22.50 16.50 -15.35
N LEU A 67 21.75 15.68 -14.63
CA LEU A 67 20.30 15.64 -14.61
C LEU A 67 19.86 15.80 -13.15
N LEU A 68 19.14 16.88 -12.86
CA LEU A 68 18.60 17.17 -11.54
C LEU A 68 17.08 17.00 -11.58
N LEU A 69 16.57 16.13 -10.71
CA LEU A 69 15.19 15.67 -10.66
C LEU A 69 14.61 15.69 -9.23
N GLU A 70 15.32 16.25 -8.26
CA GLU A 70 14.92 16.25 -6.85
C GLU A 70 13.58 16.99 -6.66
N ASP A 71 12.89 16.74 -5.55
CA ASP A 71 11.59 17.36 -5.26
C ASP A 71 10.51 17.15 -6.36
N ASN A 72 10.44 15.94 -6.93
CA ASN A 72 9.38 15.52 -7.87
C ASN A 72 8.69 14.24 -7.37
N PRO A 73 7.38 14.06 -7.65
CA PRO A 73 6.60 12.90 -7.21
C PRO A 73 6.81 11.66 -8.12
N PHE A 74 8.06 11.24 -8.35
CA PHE A 74 8.34 10.03 -9.14
C PHE A 74 7.78 8.78 -8.47
N GLU A 75 7.04 7.97 -9.23
CA GLU A 75 6.44 6.75 -8.69
C GLU A 75 7.43 5.57 -8.67
N MET A 76 8.38 5.60 -9.61
CA MET A 76 9.24 4.47 -9.95
C MET A 76 10.73 4.78 -9.83
N LEU A 77 11.13 6.04 -10.01
CA LEU A 77 12.52 6.46 -9.90
C LEU A 77 12.83 6.84 -8.43
N PRO A 78 13.64 6.04 -7.72
CA PRO A 78 13.91 6.26 -6.31
C PRO A 78 14.55 7.60 -6.00
N PRO A 79 14.17 8.31 -4.91
CA PRO A 79 14.86 9.50 -4.45
C PRO A 79 16.37 9.27 -4.25
N GLU A 80 16.78 8.10 -3.75
CA GLU A 80 18.18 7.75 -3.55
C GLU A 80 18.92 7.58 -4.88
N ILE A 81 18.26 7.02 -5.90
CA ILE A 81 18.81 6.90 -7.25
C ILE A 81 18.94 8.29 -7.89
N ILE A 82 17.96 9.17 -7.67
CA ILE A 82 17.99 10.56 -8.13
C ILE A 82 19.16 11.32 -7.49
N ALA A 83 19.31 11.25 -6.16
CA ALA A 83 20.32 11.98 -5.40
C ALA A 83 21.77 11.58 -5.77
N ARG A 84 21.98 10.34 -6.23
CA ARG A 84 23.29 9.85 -6.70
C ARG A 84 23.66 10.34 -8.10
N GLY A 85 22.70 10.93 -8.81
CA GLY A 85 22.89 11.57 -10.10
C GLY A 85 22.72 10.63 -11.29
N ILE A 86 23.09 11.15 -12.45
CA ILE A 86 22.69 10.60 -13.76
C ILE A 86 23.15 9.15 -14.01
N ASP A 87 24.31 8.74 -13.49
CA ASP A 87 24.82 7.39 -13.77
C ASP A 87 24.02 6.32 -13.00
N SER A 88 23.55 6.62 -11.80
CA SER A 88 22.61 5.76 -11.07
C SER A 88 21.26 5.69 -11.78
N ILE A 89 20.75 6.82 -12.28
CA ILE A 89 19.52 6.88 -13.08
C ILE A 89 19.68 6.06 -14.37
N ARG A 90 20.80 6.19 -15.08
CA ARG A 90 21.13 5.37 -16.27
C ARG A 90 21.12 3.89 -15.97
N ASN A 91 21.75 3.48 -14.87
CA ASN A 91 21.79 2.08 -14.47
C ASN A 91 20.39 1.55 -14.15
N PHE A 92 19.57 2.34 -13.47
CA PHE A 92 18.16 1.99 -13.20
C PHE A 92 17.37 1.76 -14.51
N PHE A 93 17.45 2.70 -15.46
CA PHE A 93 16.77 2.54 -16.75
C PHE A 93 17.35 1.42 -17.62
N LYS A 94 18.64 1.10 -17.47
CA LYS A 94 19.25 -0.07 -18.12
C LYS A 94 18.76 -1.37 -17.51
N GLU A 95 18.53 -1.42 -16.20
CA GLU A 95 17.90 -2.58 -15.56
C GLU A 95 16.43 -2.75 -16.01
N LEU A 96 15.74 -1.66 -16.37
CA LEU A 96 14.40 -1.71 -16.98
C LEU A 96 14.38 -2.26 -18.42
N ASP A 97 15.53 -2.44 -19.10
CA ASP A 97 15.57 -3.12 -20.40
C ASP A 97 15.10 -4.58 -20.27
N GLU A 98 15.43 -5.22 -19.15
CA GLU A 98 14.83 -6.49 -18.71
C GLU A 98 13.70 -6.20 -17.72
N LYS A 99 12.54 -5.83 -18.25
CA LYS A 99 11.34 -5.57 -17.44
C LYS A 99 10.51 -6.83 -17.19
N ASP A 100 9.87 -6.86 -16.03
CA ASP A 100 8.72 -7.72 -15.74
C ASP A 100 7.63 -6.86 -15.07
N TYR A 101 6.52 -7.47 -14.66
CA TYR A 101 5.36 -6.78 -14.12
C TYR A 101 4.85 -7.47 -12.85
N LEU A 102 4.36 -6.67 -11.92
CA LEU A 102 3.66 -7.15 -10.73
C LEU A 102 2.17 -6.84 -10.87
N TYR A 103 1.34 -7.89 -10.92
CA TYR A 103 -0.12 -7.79 -10.95
C TYR A 103 -0.67 -8.15 -9.58
N GLU A 104 -0.29 -7.35 -8.57
CA GLU A 104 -0.72 -7.51 -7.18
C GLU A 104 -1.39 -6.23 -6.66
N ALA A 105 -2.64 -6.34 -6.24
CA ALA A 105 -3.38 -5.26 -5.58
C ALA A 105 -3.65 -5.60 -4.11
N LYS A 106 -3.82 -4.56 -3.31
CA LYS A 106 -4.20 -4.66 -1.89
C LYS A 106 -5.63 -4.16 -1.71
N LEU A 107 -6.49 -4.95 -1.09
CA LEU A 107 -7.85 -4.60 -0.73
C LEU A 107 -7.97 -4.60 0.80
N LEU A 108 -8.35 -3.47 1.40
CA LEU A 108 -8.59 -3.36 2.84
C LEU A 108 -10.07 -3.22 3.12
N ILE A 109 -10.65 -4.17 3.85
CA ILE A 109 -12.06 -4.12 4.24
C ILE A 109 -12.18 -3.46 5.61
N VAL A 110 -12.74 -2.26 5.64
CA VAL A 110 -12.91 -1.45 6.85
C VAL A 110 -14.39 -1.12 7.09
N GLY A 111 -14.69 -0.68 8.30
CA GLY A 111 -16.06 -0.41 8.75
C GLY A 111 -16.32 -1.02 10.12
N GLU A 112 -17.50 -0.76 10.67
CA GLU A 112 -17.90 -1.23 11.99
C GLU A 112 -17.83 -2.77 12.12
N GLY A 113 -17.70 -3.23 13.35
CA GLY A 113 -17.80 -4.64 13.71
C GLY A 113 -19.16 -5.21 13.32
N ARG A 114 -19.18 -6.47 12.90
CA ARG A 114 -20.42 -7.25 12.60
C ARG A 114 -21.29 -6.72 11.44
N VAL A 115 -20.81 -5.77 10.64
CA VAL A 115 -21.46 -5.33 9.38
C VAL A 115 -21.37 -6.38 8.26
N GLY A 116 -20.58 -7.44 8.45
CA GLY A 116 -20.43 -8.54 7.48
C GLY A 116 -19.18 -8.49 6.60
N LYS A 117 -18.10 -7.81 7.06
CA LYS A 117 -16.80 -7.72 6.37
C LYS A 117 -16.26 -9.09 5.95
N THR A 118 -16.15 -10.01 6.90
CA THR A 118 -15.66 -11.38 6.70
C THR A 118 -16.51 -12.16 5.69
N CYS A 119 -17.83 -12.04 5.75
CA CYS A 119 -18.72 -12.67 4.77
C CYS A 119 -18.50 -12.14 3.35
N ILE A 120 -18.35 -10.81 3.20
CA ILE A 120 -18.03 -10.20 1.90
C ILE A 120 -16.65 -10.65 1.42
N ALA A 121 -15.64 -10.67 2.30
CA ALA A 121 -14.29 -11.12 1.97
C ALA A 121 -14.29 -12.55 1.40
N ASN A 122 -14.99 -13.46 2.08
CA ASN A 122 -15.11 -14.85 1.64
C ASN A 122 -15.90 -14.98 0.32
N ALA A 123 -16.99 -14.23 0.16
CA ALA A 123 -17.79 -14.23 -1.07
C ALA A 123 -17.06 -13.63 -2.29
N LEU A 124 -16.10 -12.71 -2.08
CA LEU A 124 -15.23 -12.23 -3.15
C LEU A 124 -14.32 -13.34 -3.67
N ILE A 125 -13.83 -14.21 -2.80
CA ILE A 125 -12.88 -15.28 -3.12
C ILE A 125 -13.59 -16.51 -3.67
N ASP A 126 -14.63 -16.97 -2.97
CA ASP A 126 -15.39 -18.16 -3.32
C ASP A 126 -16.77 -17.78 -3.89
N SER A 127 -16.93 -17.97 -5.20
CA SER A 127 -18.20 -17.74 -5.90
C SER A 127 -19.34 -18.66 -5.44
N ASN A 128 -19.03 -19.74 -4.72
CA ASN A 128 -20.01 -20.66 -4.12
C ASN A 128 -20.20 -20.44 -2.61
N TYR A 129 -19.67 -19.34 -2.05
CA TYR A 129 -19.76 -19.07 -0.63
C TYR A 129 -21.22 -19.08 -0.16
N ILE A 130 -21.50 -19.85 0.89
CA ILE A 130 -22.79 -19.90 1.57
C ILE A 130 -22.63 -19.16 2.90
N LEU A 131 -23.58 -18.27 3.19
CA LEU A 131 -23.65 -17.55 4.46
C LEU A 131 -23.56 -18.53 5.63
N SER A 132 -22.52 -18.36 6.44
CA SER A 132 -22.33 -19.08 7.69
C SER A 132 -22.34 -18.09 8.86
N ASP A 133 -22.81 -18.56 10.02
CA ASP A 133 -22.61 -17.87 11.29
C ASP A 133 -21.12 -17.91 11.62
N THR A 134 -20.40 -16.92 11.09
CA THR A 134 -18.98 -16.74 11.38
C THR A 134 -18.84 -16.07 12.75
N GLU A 135 -18.03 -16.66 13.62
CA GLU A 135 -17.56 -15.96 14.80
C GLU A 135 -16.80 -14.69 14.37
N SER A 136 -16.74 -13.69 15.24
CA SER A 136 -16.04 -12.45 14.91
C SER A 136 -14.56 -12.76 14.66
N THR A 137 -14.04 -12.38 13.48
CA THR A 137 -12.62 -12.58 13.13
C THR A 137 -11.72 -12.00 14.22
N GLU A 138 -10.81 -12.84 14.74
CA GLU A 138 -9.73 -12.40 15.62
C GLU A 138 -8.57 -11.88 14.77
N GLY A 139 -8.12 -10.66 15.04
CA GLY A 139 -6.98 -10.07 14.34
C GLY A 139 -7.25 -9.68 12.89
N ILE A 140 -6.34 -10.08 11.99
CA ILE A 140 -6.42 -9.82 10.56
C ILE A 140 -6.25 -11.12 9.81
N GLN A 141 -7.16 -11.38 8.87
CA GLN A 141 -7.02 -12.45 7.89
C GLN A 141 -6.65 -11.86 6.54
N ILE A 142 -5.60 -12.41 5.92
CA ILE A 142 -5.15 -12.00 4.59
C ILE A 142 -5.37 -13.16 3.65
N ASN A 143 -6.37 -13.01 2.79
CA ASN A 143 -6.74 -14.02 1.80
C ASN A 143 -6.37 -13.56 0.39
N ARG A 144 -6.17 -14.50 -0.54
CA ARG A 144 -5.85 -14.19 -1.95
C ARG A 144 -7.09 -14.40 -2.80
N TRP A 145 -7.57 -13.33 -3.41
CA TRP A 145 -8.53 -13.39 -4.49
C TRP A 145 -7.77 -13.33 -5.82
N ILE A 146 -7.73 -14.45 -6.53
CA ILE A 146 -7.09 -14.54 -7.85
C ILE A 146 -8.15 -14.34 -8.93
N ILE A 147 -7.90 -13.39 -9.83
CA ILE A 147 -8.73 -13.14 -11.00
C ILE A 147 -7.96 -13.62 -12.24
N PRO A 148 -8.50 -14.59 -13.00
CA PRO A 148 -7.85 -15.10 -14.20
C PRO A 148 -7.53 -14.00 -15.21
N GLN A 149 -6.40 -14.14 -15.91
CA GLN A 149 -5.96 -13.18 -16.93
C GLN A 149 -7.06 -12.90 -17.97
N ALA A 150 -7.79 -13.93 -18.42
CA ALA A 150 -8.85 -13.79 -19.40
C ALA A 150 -9.97 -12.84 -18.93
N GLU A 151 -10.37 -12.93 -17.67
CA GLU A 151 -11.41 -12.09 -17.08
C GLU A 151 -10.91 -10.66 -16.83
N VAL A 152 -9.73 -10.52 -16.21
CA VAL A 152 -9.22 -9.18 -15.84
C VAL A 152 -8.81 -8.35 -17.06
N SER A 153 -8.48 -9.00 -18.19
CA SER A 153 -8.15 -8.32 -19.44
C SER A 153 -9.33 -7.52 -20.02
N GLU A 154 -10.57 -7.86 -19.65
CA GLU A 154 -11.76 -7.08 -20.00
C GLU A 154 -11.78 -5.71 -19.29
N PHE A 155 -11.22 -5.64 -18.07
CA PHE A 155 -11.13 -4.41 -17.28
C PHE A 155 -9.85 -3.61 -17.55
N ASN A 156 -8.72 -4.30 -17.72
CA ASN A 156 -7.43 -3.69 -18.01
C ASN A 156 -6.61 -4.56 -18.98
N PRO A 157 -6.51 -4.18 -20.28
CA PRO A 157 -5.80 -4.96 -21.29
C PRO A 157 -4.27 -4.97 -21.11
N LYS A 158 -3.73 -4.16 -20.19
CA LYS A 158 -2.29 -4.18 -19.87
C LYS A 158 -1.89 -5.41 -19.06
N ILE A 159 -2.86 -6.11 -18.44
CA ILE A 159 -2.61 -7.24 -17.57
C ILE A 159 -2.38 -8.52 -18.38
N GLN A 160 -1.20 -9.10 -18.23
CA GLN A 160 -0.72 -10.23 -19.02
C GLN A 160 -0.70 -11.57 -18.27
N ARG A 161 -1.02 -11.57 -16.97
CA ARG A 161 -1.09 -12.75 -16.09
C ARG A 161 -2.28 -12.60 -15.15
N ASP A 162 -2.54 -13.60 -14.32
CA ASP A 162 -3.59 -13.49 -13.30
C ASP A 162 -3.32 -12.31 -12.37
N LEU A 163 -4.39 -11.59 -12.01
CA LEU A 163 -4.34 -10.51 -11.03
C LEU A 163 -4.57 -11.11 -9.64
N GLN A 164 -3.63 -10.90 -8.73
CA GLN A 164 -3.80 -11.27 -7.32
C GLN A 164 -4.25 -10.04 -6.52
N ILE A 165 -5.40 -10.15 -5.86
CA ILE A 165 -5.87 -9.18 -4.88
C ILE A 165 -5.68 -9.78 -3.48
N ASN A 166 -4.80 -9.17 -2.69
CA ASN A 166 -4.62 -9.52 -1.29
C ASN A 166 -5.75 -8.83 -0.49
N VAL A 167 -6.70 -9.62 0.01
CA VAL A 167 -7.88 -9.18 0.75
C VAL A 167 -7.58 -9.20 2.24
N TRP A 168 -7.52 -8.02 2.84
CA TRP A 168 -7.28 -7.82 4.27
C TRP A 168 -8.63 -7.64 4.97
N ASP A 169 -9.07 -8.71 5.64
CA ASP A 169 -10.24 -8.69 6.51
C ASP A 169 -9.83 -8.37 7.94
N PHE A 170 -10.33 -7.25 8.44
CA PHE A 170 -10.03 -6.78 9.77
C PHE A 170 -11.12 -7.23 10.75
N GLY A 171 -10.67 -7.84 11.85
CA GLY A 171 -11.51 -8.32 12.93
C GLY A 171 -12.44 -7.27 13.52
N GLY A 172 -13.60 -7.71 13.98
CA GLY A 172 -14.68 -6.85 14.48
C GLY A 172 -14.51 -6.34 15.91
N GLN A 173 -13.32 -6.45 16.52
CA GLN A 173 -13.07 -5.89 17.84
C GLN A 173 -12.82 -4.38 17.74
N GLU A 174 -13.90 -3.61 17.79
CA GLU A 174 -13.96 -2.14 17.72
C GLU A 174 -13.23 -1.40 18.86
N ILE A 175 -12.63 -2.10 19.83
CA ILE A 175 -11.98 -1.47 20.99
C ILE A 175 -10.69 -0.74 20.57
N TYR A 176 -10.13 -1.05 19.39
CA TYR A 176 -8.86 -0.50 18.93
C TYR A 176 -8.94 0.05 17.51
N HIS A 177 -9.77 1.08 17.28
CA HIS A 177 -9.76 1.82 16.01
C HIS A 177 -8.35 2.27 15.55
N SER A 178 -7.40 2.36 16.48
CA SER A 178 -5.98 2.64 16.28
C SER A 178 -5.17 1.48 15.67
N THR A 179 -5.50 0.20 15.90
CA THR A 179 -4.75 -0.94 15.31
C THR A 179 -4.86 -1.01 13.79
N HIS A 180 -5.98 -0.57 13.22
CA HIS A 180 -6.19 -0.57 11.77
C HIS A 180 -5.23 0.38 11.05
N GLN A 181 -4.86 1.51 11.68
CA GLN A 181 -3.92 2.49 11.13
C GLN A 181 -2.57 1.86 10.75
N PHE A 182 -2.19 0.79 11.47
CA PHE A 182 -0.97 0.03 11.20
C PHE A 182 -0.89 -0.54 9.79
N PHE A 183 -2.04 -0.90 9.23
CA PHE A 183 -2.11 -1.65 7.97
C PHE A 183 -2.64 -0.81 6.81
N LEU A 184 -3.14 0.41 7.07
CA LEU A 184 -3.55 1.34 6.02
C LEU A 184 -2.29 1.83 5.30
N THR A 185 -2.26 1.63 3.99
CA THR A 185 -1.14 2.02 3.13
C THR A 185 -1.65 2.70 1.87
N LYS A 186 -0.72 3.31 1.14
CA LYS A 186 -0.97 3.80 -0.21
C LYS A 186 -1.16 2.62 -1.18
N ARG A 187 -1.58 2.91 -2.42
CA ARG A 187 -1.65 1.92 -3.52
C ARG A 187 -2.57 0.74 -3.21
N ALA A 188 -3.69 1.02 -2.55
CA ALA A 188 -4.68 0.03 -2.16
C ALA A 188 -6.08 0.44 -2.61
N VAL A 189 -7.03 -0.50 -2.56
CA VAL A 189 -8.46 -0.20 -2.59
C VAL A 189 -9.00 -0.35 -1.17
N TYR A 190 -9.76 0.64 -0.71
CA TYR A 190 -10.47 0.58 0.57
C TYR A 190 -11.93 0.21 0.33
N LEU A 191 -12.39 -0.89 0.91
CA LEU A 191 -13.78 -1.30 0.91
C LEU A 191 -14.42 -0.91 2.24
N LEU A 192 -15.17 0.20 2.26
CA LEU A 192 -15.87 0.68 3.45
C LEU A 192 -17.24 0.04 3.54
N VAL A 193 -17.40 -0.95 4.41
CA VAL A 193 -18.64 -1.72 4.59
C VAL A 193 -19.46 -1.16 5.74
N THR A 194 -20.76 -0.96 5.51
CA THR A 194 -21.73 -0.48 6.51
C THR A 194 -23.05 -1.24 6.47
N GLU A 195 -23.89 -1.05 7.49
CA GLU A 195 -25.25 -1.56 7.61
C GLU A 195 -26.17 -0.52 8.27
N SER A 196 -27.31 -0.21 7.64
CA SER A 196 -28.23 0.84 8.11
C SER A 196 -28.84 0.65 9.50
N ARG A 197 -28.86 -0.57 10.04
CA ARG A 197 -29.48 -0.86 11.35
C ARG A 197 -28.68 -0.31 12.54
N ARG A 198 -27.41 0.03 12.34
CA ARG A 198 -26.52 0.56 13.39
C ARG A 198 -26.28 2.07 13.29
N GLU A 199 -26.69 2.67 12.18
CA GLU A 199 -26.46 4.08 11.83
C GLU A 199 -27.39 5.05 12.58
N ASP A 200 -27.31 5.07 13.90
CA ASP A 200 -27.79 6.21 14.69
C ASP A 200 -26.69 7.27 14.94
N ARG A 201 -25.47 7.05 14.43
CA ARG A 201 -24.37 8.03 14.46
C ARG A 201 -23.76 8.21 13.06
N HIS A 202 -24.06 9.33 12.41
CA HIS A 202 -23.41 9.73 11.15
C HIS A 202 -21.88 9.92 11.29
N ASP A 203 -21.37 10.03 12.52
CA ASP A 203 -19.98 10.34 12.83
C ASP A 203 -18.99 9.23 12.41
N ASP A 204 -19.41 7.96 12.41
CA ASP A 204 -18.53 6.82 12.16
C ASP A 204 -18.09 6.70 10.69
N PHE A 205 -18.91 7.21 9.76
CA PHE A 205 -18.55 7.32 8.34
C PHE A 205 -17.45 8.33 8.09
N TYR A 206 -17.65 9.54 8.64
CA TYR A 206 -16.68 10.61 8.52
C TYR A 206 -15.37 10.20 9.19
N TYR A 207 -15.41 9.47 10.29
CA TYR A 207 -14.22 8.91 10.90
C TYR A 207 -13.43 8.05 9.91
N TRP A 208 -14.02 6.99 9.35
CA TRP A 208 -13.32 6.09 8.44
C TRP A 208 -12.84 6.80 7.17
N LEU A 209 -13.67 7.64 6.56
CA LEU A 209 -13.30 8.38 5.35
C LEU A 209 -12.15 9.36 5.61
N ASN A 210 -12.14 10.04 6.76
CA ASN A 210 -11.03 10.91 7.14
C ASN A 210 -9.74 10.13 7.44
N ILE A 211 -9.84 9.00 8.14
CA ILE A 211 -8.68 8.14 8.42
C ILE A 211 -8.08 7.59 7.12
N ILE A 212 -8.91 7.10 6.19
CA ILE A 212 -8.44 6.65 4.88
C ILE A 212 -7.81 7.82 4.11
N ARG A 213 -8.40 9.01 4.14
CA ARG A 213 -7.83 10.20 3.48
C ARG A 213 -6.47 10.59 4.07
N LEU A 214 -6.28 10.44 5.38
CA LEU A 214 -5.03 10.78 6.05
C LEU A 214 -3.92 9.75 5.80
N LEU A 215 -4.25 8.45 5.80
CA LEU A 215 -3.25 7.37 5.79
C LEU A 215 -3.16 6.61 4.45
N GLY A 216 -4.26 6.55 3.70
CA GLY A 216 -4.36 5.90 2.39
C GLY A 216 -4.01 6.81 1.19
N ASP A 217 -3.76 8.11 1.42
CA ASP A 217 -3.49 9.11 0.38
C ASP A 217 -4.64 9.15 -0.66
N ASN A 218 -4.35 9.13 -1.96
CA ASN A 218 -5.36 9.09 -3.04
C ASN A 218 -5.89 7.69 -3.37
N SER A 219 -5.72 6.71 -2.48
CA SER A 219 -6.24 5.35 -2.70
C SER A 219 -7.77 5.36 -2.84
N PRO A 220 -8.33 4.68 -3.86
CA PRO A 220 -9.76 4.65 -4.10
C PRO A 220 -10.52 3.96 -2.95
N VAL A 221 -11.66 4.54 -2.60
CA VAL A 221 -12.62 4.02 -1.63
C VAL A 221 -13.86 3.58 -2.38
N PHE A 222 -14.27 2.33 -2.16
CA PHE A 222 -15.55 1.78 -2.57
C PHE A 222 -16.40 1.61 -1.32
N MET A 223 -17.48 2.39 -1.22
CA MET A 223 -18.43 2.27 -0.12
C MET A 223 -19.52 1.25 -0.42
N VAL A 224 -19.82 0.39 0.55
CA VAL A 224 -20.79 -0.69 0.41
C VAL A 224 -21.79 -0.68 1.55
N LEU A 225 -23.06 -0.53 1.20
CA LEU A 225 -24.17 -0.78 2.12
C LEU A 225 -24.56 -2.26 2.04
N ASN A 226 -24.11 -3.03 3.03
CA ASN A 226 -24.38 -4.46 3.12
C ASN A 226 -25.78 -4.72 3.70
N LYS A 227 -26.27 -5.96 3.51
CA LYS A 227 -27.59 -6.44 3.94
C LYS A 227 -28.73 -5.58 3.40
N CYS A 228 -28.61 -5.14 2.15
CA CYS A 228 -29.62 -4.30 1.49
C CYS A 228 -30.96 -5.03 1.23
N ASP A 229 -31.01 -6.35 1.45
CA ASP A 229 -32.23 -7.16 1.54
C ASP A 229 -33.12 -6.76 2.74
N GLN A 230 -32.57 -6.01 3.69
CA GLN A 230 -33.27 -5.53 4.88
C GLN A 230 -33.66 -4.05 4.70
N PRO A 231 -34.64 -3.54 5.47
CA PRO A 231 -34.96 -2.12 5.47
C PRO A 231 -33.71 -1.29 5.80
N THR A 232 -33.35 -0.39 4.88
CA THR A 232 -32.16 0.47 4.98
C THR A 232 -32.57 1.95 5.02
N LYS A 233 -31.80 2.78 5.74
CA LYS A 233 -31.94 4.24 5.70
C LYS A 233 -31.26 4.74 4.41
N GLU A 234 -31.75 5.83 3.84
CA GLU A 234 -31.04 6.48 2.74
C GLU A 234 -29.81 7.20 3.27
N LEU A 235 -28.67 6.93 2.65
CA LEU A 235 -27.41 7.60 2.93
C LEU A 235 -27.22 8.79 1.97
N PRO A 236 -26.68 9.93 2.43
CA PRO A 236 -26.38 11.09 1.58
C PRO A 236 -25.11 10.87 0.76
N ILE A 237 -25.08 9.82 -0.07
CA ILE A 237 -23.90 9.39 -0.83
C ILE A 237 -23.34 10.50 -1.73
N LYS A 238 -24.21 11.34 -2.29
CA LYS A 238 -23.79 12.50 -3.10
C LYS A 238 -22.92 13.47 -2.30
N GLU A 239 -23.32 13.80 -1.08
CA GLU A 239 -22.57 14.70 -0.20
C GLU A 239 -21.21 14.10 0.20
N TYR A 240 -21.17 12.78 0.44
CA TYR A 240 -19.91 12.09 0.72
C TYR A 240 -18.98 12.09 -0.48
N MET A 241 -19.46 11.82 -1.69
CA MET A 241 -18.64 11.86 -2.91
C MET A 241 -18.13 13.26 -3.24
N GLU A 242 -18.91 14.30 -2.94
CA GLU A 242 -18.47 15.71 -3.08
C GLU A 242 -17.38 16.07 -2.06
N THR A 243 -17.48 15.54 -0.84
CA THR A 243 -16.54 15.83 0.27
C THR A 243 -15.25 15.01 0.18
N PHE A 244 -15.34 13.78 -0.33
CA PHE A 244 -14.25 12.81 -0.39
C PHE A 244 -13.99 12.38 -1.84
N PRO A 245 -13.10 13.07 -2.59
CA PRO A 245 -12.86 12.78 -4.00
C PRO A 245 -12.31 11.37 -4.29
N ASN A 246 -11.73 10.71 -3.27
CA ASN A 246 -11.26 9.34 -3.37
C ASN A 246 -12.38 8.31 -3.15
N LEU A 247 -13.59 8.71 -2.75
CA LEU A 247 -14.78 7.86 -2.78
C LEU A 247 -15.28 7.75 -4.23
N VAL A 248 -14.86 6.68 -4.90
CA VAL A 248 -15.06 6.51 -6.34
C VAL A 248 -16.34 5.77 -6.69
N GLU A 249 -16.85 4.92 -5.80
CA GLU A 249 -18.02 4.09 -6.08
C GLU A 249 -18.83 3.76 -4.83
N PHE A 250 -20.13 3.52 -5.03
CA PHE A 250 -21.07 3.10 -4.00
C PHE A 250 -21.97 1.97 -4.52
N ALA A 251 -22.15 0.93 -3.71
CA ALA A 251 -23.04 -0.19 -4.03
C ALA A 251 -23.88 -0.62 -2.83
N LYS A 252 -25.09 -1.11 -3.13
CA LYS A 252 -25.93 -1.83 -2.18
C LYS A 252 -25.81 -3.32 -2.46
N VAL A 253 -25.35 -4.09 -1.48
CA VAL A 253 -25.11 -5.53 -1.66
C VAL A 253 -25.83 -6.35 -0.61
N SER A 254 -26.19 -7.56 -1.00
CA SER A 254 -26.63 -8.63 -0.11
C SER A 254 -26.08 -9.94 -0.64
N LEU A 255 -25.73 -10.84 0.27
CA LEU A 255 -25.25 -12.19 -0.06
C LEU A 255 -26.41 -13.20 -0.17
N THR A 256 -27.66 -12.74 -0.08
CA THR A 256 -28.84 -13.58 -0.31
C THR A 256 -29.00 -13.91 -1.79
N ASN A 257 -29.64 -15.06 -2.10
CA ASN A 257 -29.75 -15.57 -3.47
C ASN A 257 -30.40 -14.58 -4.45
N GLU A 258 -31.34 -13.75 -3.98
CA GLU A 258 -32.06 -12.76 -4.79
C GLU A 258 -31.14 -11.64 -5.31
N PHE A 259 -30.00 -11.43 -4.67
CA PHE A 259 -29.07 -10.32 -4.97
C PHE A 259 -27.77 -10.79 -5.63
N LYS A 260 -27.69 -12.05 -6.09
CA LYS A 260 -26.48 -12.62 -6.73
C LYS A 260 -25.97 -11.78 -7.89
N ASP A 261 -26.86 -11.32 -8.77
CA ASP A 261 -26.47 -10.49 -9.92
C ASP A 261 -25.91 -9.12 -9.48
N SER A 262 -26.52 -8.52 -8.45
CA SER A 262 -26.03 -7.26 -7.86
C SER A 262 -24.65 -7.44 -7.22
N PHE A 263 -24.45 -8.55 -6.49
CA PHE A 263 -23.16 -8.87 -5.89
C PHE A 263 -22.09 -9.14 -6.96
N GLN A 264 -22.44 -9.82 -8.05
CA GLN A 264 -21.53 -10.03 -9.17
C GLN A 264 -21.15 -8.71 -9.85
N SER A 265 -22.12 -7.80 -10.04
CA SER A 265 -21.83 -6.44 -10.55
C SER A 265 -20.88 -5.69 -9.62
N PHE A 266 -21.11 -5.76 -8.31
CA PHE A 266 -20.21 -5.18 -7.30
C PHE A 266 -18.79 -5.77 -7.39
N LYS A 267 -18.67 -7.10 -7.51
CA LYS A 267 -17.39 -7.81 -7.65
C LYS A 267 -16.64 -7.36 -8.91
N ASN A 268 -17.34 -7.20 -10.04
CA ASN A 268 -16.77 -6.71 -11.29
C ASN A 268 -16.30 -5.25 -11.20
N SER A 269 -17.10 -4.36 -10.60
CA SER A 269 -16.69 -2.97 -10.32
C SER A 269 -15.44 -2.92 -9.44
N LEU A 270 -15.40 -3.71 -8.37
CA LEU A 270 -14.26 -3.76 -7.46
C LEU A 270 -12.99 -4.28 -8.16
N ALA A 271 -13.12 -5.33 -8.97
CA ALA A 271 -12.03 -5.85 -9.80
C ALA A 271 -11.53 -4.79 -10.80
N SER A 272 -12.44 -4.04 -11.42
CA SER A 272 -12.11 -2.94 -12.33
C SER A 272 -11.30 -1.85 -11.64
N ILE A 273 -11.74 -1.39 -10.45
CA ILE A 273 -10.99 -0.40 -9.65
C ILE A 273 -9.61 -0.95 -9.28
N ALA A 274 -9.53 -2.17 -8.74
CA ALA A 274 -8.27 -2.77 -8.30
C ALA A 274 -7.27 -2.97 -9.45
N SER A 275 -7.76 -3.39 -10.63
CA SER A 275 -6.93 -3.60 -11.83
C SER A 275 -6.39 -2.31 -12.42
N ASN A 276 -6.97 -1.16 -12.10
CA ASN A 276 -6.57 0.16 -12.60
C ASN A 276 -5.82 1.01 -11.55
N LEU A 277 -5.37 0.40 -10.44
CA LEU A 277 -4.47 1.09 -9.51
C LEU A 277 -3.17 1.53 -10.22
N PRO A 278 -2.58 2.68 -9.84
CA PRO A 278 -1.46 3.29 -10.58
C PRO A 278 -0.23 2.40 -10.76
N HIS A 279 0.02 1.43 -9.88
CA HIS A 279 1.18 0.54 -10.00
C HIS A 279 0.91 -0.72 -10.82
N ILE A 280 -0.35 -1.04 -11.15
CA ILE A 280 -0.72 -2.28 -11.83
C ILE A 280 -0.37 -2.19 -13.32
N GLY A 281 0.41 -3.17 -13.78
CA GLY A 281 0.86 -3.21 -15.18
C GLY A 281 1.90 -2.16 -15.54
N HIS A 282 2.50 -1.50 -14.54
CA HIS A 282 3.67 -0.66 -14.75
C HIS A 282 4.93 -1.55 -14.84
N PRO A 283 5.85 -1.25 -15.78
CA PRO A 283 7.06 -2.04 -15.96
C PRO A 283 8.00 -1.85 -14.75
N LEU A 284 8.44 -2.97 -14.19
CA LEU A 284 9.39 -3.03 -13.09
C LEU A 284 10.69 -3.68 -13.57
N PRO A 285 11.85 -3.34 -12.99
CA PRO A 285 13.06 -4.11 -13.23
C PRO A 285 12.80 -5.57 -12.86
N LYS A 286 13.14 -6.52 -13.74
CA LYS A 286 12.91 -7.95 -13.49
C LYS A 286 13.53 -8.40 -12.17
N THR A 287 14.68 -7.84 -11.80
CA THR A 287 15.35 -8.07 -10.52
C THR A 287 14.46 -7.77 -9.31
N TRP A 288 13.61 -6.75 -9.37
CA TRP A 288 12.67 -6.43 -8.29
C TRP A 288 11.59 -7.49 -8.18
N VAL A 289 11.04 -7.94 -9.32
CA VAL A 289 10.05 -9.02 -9.35
C VAL A 289 10.65 -10.32 -8.83
N ASP A 290 11.90 -10.65 -9.19
CA ASP A 290 12.61 -11.82 -8.67
C ASP A 290 12.83 -11.72 -7.14
N ILE A 291 13.22 -10.56 -6.61
CA ILE A 291 13.38 -10.35 -5.15
C ILE A 291 12.02 -10.51 -4.45
N ARG A 292 10.93 -10.00 -5.03
CA ARG A 292 9.58 -10.17 -4.50
C ARG A 292 9.19 -11.65 -4.38
N ILE A 293 9.56 -12.46 -5.36
CA ILE A 293 9.35 -13.92 -5.35
C ILE A 293 10.19 -14.56 -4.24
N ASP A 294 11.49 -14.22 -4.14
CA ASP A 294 12.38 -14.74 -3.09
C ASP A 294 11.82 -14.44 -1.67
N LEU A 295 11.27 -13.24 -1.45
CA LEU A 295 10.63 -12.87 -0.18
C LEU A 295 9.34 -13.66 0.09
N GLU A 296 8.54 -13.95 -0.95
CA GLU A 296 7.35 -14.79 -0.83
C GLU A 296 7.72 -16.21 -0.43
N GLU A 297 8.74 -16.79 -1.06
CA GLU A 297 9.20 -18.14 -0.77
C GLU A 297 9.68 -18.26 0.68
N LEU A 298 10.39 -17.25 1.19
CA LEU A 298 10.79 -17.19 2.59
C LEU A 298 9.58 -17.15 3.52
N LYS A 299 8.56 -16.34 3.21
CA LYS A 299 7.31 -16.31 3.98
C LYS A 299 6.61 -17.68 3.96
N LEU A 300 6.47 -18.29 2.77
CA LEU A 300 5.84 -19.60 2.60
C LEU A 300 6.62 -20.73 3.29
N SER A 301 7.94 -20.59 3.45
CA SER A 301 8.76 -21.50 4.25
C SER A 301 8.54 -21.38 5.77
N GLY A 302 7.68 -20.46 6.20
CA GLY A 302 7.33 -20.25 7.60
C GLY A 302 8.12 -19.15 8.31
N LYS A 303 8.95 -18.36 7.59
CA LYS A 303 9.66 -17.24 8.21
C LYS A 303 8.73 -16.04 8.40
N ASN A 304 8.62 -15.58 9.64
CA ASN A 304 7.83 -14.38 9.97
C ASN A 304 8.59 -13.07 9.75
N TYR A 305 9.92 -13.11 9.87
CA TYR A 305 10.81 -11.97 9.69
C TYR A 305 12.21 -12.42 9.25
N ILE A 306 12.99 -11.49 8.73
CA ILE A 306 14.43 -11.63 8.44
C ILE A 306 15.18 -10.40 8.96
N SER A 307 16.50 -10.49 9.10
CA SER A 307 17.30 -9.31 9.43
C SER A 307 17.45 -8.40 8.20
N GLU A 308 17.73 -7.11 8.44
CA GLU A 308 18.08 -6.17 7.37
C GLU A 308 19.31 -6.66 6.58
N ALA A 309 20.28 -7.28 7.26
CA ALA A 309 21.46 -7.85 6.62
C ALA A 309 21.11 -9.00 5.65
N ASP A 310 20.20 -9.90 6.04
CA ASP A 310 19.71 -10.98 5.18
C ASP A 310 18.95 -10.41 3.97
N TYR A 311 18.12 -9.38 4.20
CA TYR A 311 17.42 -8.68 3.12
C TYR A 311 18.41 -8.08 2.12
N PHE A 312 19.46 -7.41 2.59
CA PHE A 312 20.51 -6.90 1.71
C PHE A 312 21.29 -8.00 1.00
N GLU A 313 21.46 -9.18 1.61
CA GLU A 313 22.08 -10.32 0.93
C GLU A 313 21.21 -10.86 -0.21
N ILE A 314 19.89 -11.01 0.00
CA ILE A 314 18.93 -11.40 -1.03
C ILE A 314 18.99 -10.39 -2.19
N CYS A 315 18.93 -9.11 -1.85
CA CYS A 315 19.08 -8.02 -2.79
C CYS A 315 20.40 -8.16 -3.59
N ARG A 316 21.55 -8.28 -2.92
CA ARG A 316 22.87 -8.38 -3.58
C ARG A 316 23.01 -9.60 -4.50
N LYS A 317 22.33 -10.71 -4.23
CA LYS A 317 22.33 -11.88 -5.12
C LYS A 317 21.70 -11.58 -6.48
N ARG A 318 20.73 -10.67 -6.51
CA ARG A 318 19.98 -10.28 -7.71
C ARG A 318 20.47 -8.95 -8.32
N TYR A 319 20.99 -8.05 -7.50
CA TYR A 319 21.53 -6.75 -7.93
C TYR A 319 22.94 -6.83 -8.50
N ARG A 320 23.21 -5.99 -9.50
CA ARG A 320 24.58 -5.70 -9.95
C ARG A 320 25.23 -4.54 -9.18
N THR A 321 24.45 -3.68 -8.48
CA THR A 321 24.96 -2.55 -7.67
C THR A 321 24.14 -2.33 -6.39
N THR A 322 24.79 -1.87 -5.32
CA THR A 322 24.46 -2.12 -3.91
C THR A 322 23.33 -1.30 -3.27
N ASP A 323 22.67 -0.41 -4.01
CA ASP A 323 22.29 0.88 -3.43
C ASP A 323 20.81 1.27 -3.54
N SER A 324 19.98 0.42 -4.14
CA SER A 324 18.53 0.60 -4.30
C SER A 324 17.68 -0.29 -3.37
N ALA A 325 18.32 -1.12 -2.53
CA ALA A 325 17.61 -2.07 -1.68
C ALA A 325 16.70 -1.37 -0.65
N LEU A 326 17.12 -0.25 -0.07
CA LEU A 326 16.29 0.51 0.88
C LEU A 326 15.05 1.10 0.20
N TYR A 327 15.20 1.68 -1.00
CA TYR A 327 14.03 2.12 -1.75
C TYR A 327 13.10 0.95 -2.10
N LEU A 328 13.65 -0.15 -2.60
CA LEU A 328 12.86 -1.33 -2.93
C LEU A 328 12.12 -1.84 -1.68
N SER A 329 12.75 -1.71 -0.52
CA SER A 329 12.14 -2.05 0.75
C SER A 329 10.96 -1.15 1.10
N GLU A 330 11.06 0.16 0.86
CA GLU A 330 9.95 1.10 1.03
C GLU A 330 8.83 0.83 0.00
N TYR A 331 9.18 0.57 -1.25
CA TYR A 331 8.24 0.21 -2.30
C TYR A 331 7.44 -1.06 -1.93
N PHE A 332 8.11 -2.10 -1.43
CA PHE A 332 7.44 -3.32 -0.95
C PHE A 332 6.68 -3.12 0.36
N HIS A 333 7.11 -2.19 1.21
CA HIS A 333 6.36 -1.78 2.39
C HIS A 333 5.00 -1.18 2.01
N ASP A 334 5.00 -0.24 1.06
CA ASP A 334 3.78 0.42 0.59
C ASP A 334 2.82 -0.55 -0.10
N LEU A 335 3.36 -1.51 -0.86
CA LEU A 335 2.57 -2.58 -1.48
C LEU A 335 2.03 -3.62 -0.48
N GLY A 336 2.47 -3.59 0.78
CA GLY A 336 2.08 -4.57 1.80
C GLY A 336 2.67 -5.96 1.58
N VAL A 337 3.79 -6.05 0.85
CA VAL A 337 4.56 -7.28 0.65
C VAL A 337 5.27 -7.68 1.93
N MET A 338 5.87 -6.70 2.61
CA MET A 338 6.59 -6.83 3.87
C MET A 338 6.47 -5.54 4.68
N LEU A 339 6.89 -5.50 5.95
CA LEU A 339 7.04 -4.25 6.69
C LEU A 339 8.49 -4.01 7.06
N HIS A 340 8.95 -2.79 6.79
CA HIS A 340 10.28 -2.36 7.17
C HIS A 340 10.30 -0.88 7.54
N PHE A 341 10.68 -0.58 8.78
CA PHE A 341 10.64 0.76 9.36
C PHE A 341 12.04 1.36 9.39
N GLN A 342 12.53 1.80 8.23
CA GLN A 342 13.92 2.21 8.01
C GLN A 342 14.39 3.37 8.91
N ASN A 343 13.46 4.25 9.31
CA ASN A 343 13.75 5.44 10.12
C ASN A 343 13.57 5.21 11.63
N ASP A 344 13.17 4.00 12.06
CA ASP A 344 12.95 3.68 13.45
C ASP A 344 14.16 2.90 14.02
N LEU A 345 14.76 3.42 15.08
CA LEU A 345 16.00 2.89 15.65
C LEU A 345 15.86 1.45 16.18
N GLU A 346 14.68 1.05 16.63
CA GLU A 346 14.44 -0.28 17.19
C GLU A 346 13.99 -1.27 16.10
N LEU A 347 13.32 -0.77 15.06
CA LEU A 347 12.71 -1.62 14.02
C LEU A 347 13.53 -1.73 12.73
N LYS A 348 14.43 -0.79 12.43
CA LYS A 348 15.19 -0.73 11.15
C LYS A 348 16.02 -1.97 10.83
N ASN A 349 16.33 -2.80 11.82
CA ASN A 349 17.15 -4.00 11.60
C ASN A 349 16.31 -5.26 11.33
N THR A 350 14.97 -5.13 11.34
CA THR A 350 14.03 -6.24 11.16
C THR A 350 13.09 -5.96 10.01
N VAL A 351 13.07 -6.88 9.05
CA VAL A 351 12.11 -6.88 7.93
C VAL A 351 11.07 -7.95 8.23
N PHE A 352 9.83 -7.54 8.48
CA PHE A 352 8.74 -8.46 8.75
C PHE A 352 8.10 -8.94 7.45
N LEU A 353 8.09 -10.25 7.23
CA LEU A 353 7.50 -10.87 6.05
C LEU A 353 6.03 -11.25 6.27
N ASN A 354 5.68 -11.59 7.52
CA ASN A 354 4.36 -12.08 7.87
C ASN A 354 3.58 -11.09 8.74
N HIS A 355 2.66 -10.37 8.10
CA HIS A 355 1.78 -9.42 8.77
C HIS A 355 0.82 -10.09 9.76
N GLU A 356 0.34 -11.30 9.46
CA GLU A 356 -0.56 -12.06 10.34
C GLU A 356 0.14 -12.46 11.65
N TRP A 357 1.45 -12.69 11.59
CA TRP A 357 2.23 -12.96 12.80
C TRP A 357 2.32 -11.72 13.69
N ILE A 358 2.57 -10.54 13.11
CA ILE A 358 2.61 -9.28 13.88
C ILE A 358 1.25 -9.03 14.53
N THR A 359 0.16 -9.16 13.78
CA THR A 359 -1.19 -8.91 14.30
C THR A 359 -1.49 -9.85 15.46
N LYS A 360 -1.31 -11.16 15.27
CA LYS A 360 -1.51 -12.14 16.34
C LYS A 360 -0.67 -11.81 17.58
N GLY A 361 0.58 -11.37 17.39
CA GLY A 361 1.42 -10.89 18.49
C GLY A 361 0.79 -9.72 19.26
N VAL A 362 0.34 -8.69 18.55
CA VAL A 362 -0.31 -7.51 19.15
C VAL A 362 -1.62 -7.89 19.84
N TYR A 363 -2.50 -8.66 19.18
CA TYR A 363 -3.79 -9.08 19.74
C TYR A 363 -3.63 -9.97 20.97
N LYS A 364 -2.57 -10.78 21.06
CA LYS A 364 -2.26 -11.52 22.28
C LYS A 364 -2.09 -10.62 23.51
N VAL A 365 -1.66 -9.35 23.34
CA VAL A 365 -1.58 -8.37 24.44
C VAL A 365 -2.92 -7.69 24.67
N LEU A 366 -3.56 -7.25 23.59
CA LEU A 366 -4.82 -6.50 23.65
C LEU A 366 -5.99 -7.32 24.21
N ASP A 367 -5.99 -8.63 23.95
CA ASP A 367 -7.04 -9.57 24.35
C ASP A 367 -6.65 -10.38 25.61
N ASP A 368 -5.51 -10.07 26.23
CA ASP A 368 -5.06 -10.75 27.45
C ASP A 368 -5.98 -10.42 28.63
N ARG A 369 -6.45 -11.48 29.32
CA ARG A 369 -7.41 -11.34 30.42
C ARG A 369 -6.88 -10.53 31.59
N GLU A 370 -5.59 -10.64 31.91
CA GLU A 370 -5.00 -9.90 33.03
C GLU A 370 -4.81 -8.43 32.65
N VAL A 371 -4.36 -8.15 31.43
CA VAL A 371 -4.25 -6.78 30.90
C VAL A 371 -5.62 -6.08 30.90
N ILE A 372 -6.67 -6.76 30.43
CA ILE A 372 -8.05 -6.25 30.47
C ILE A 372 -8.50 -6.01 31.92
N ALA A 373 -8.25 -6.96 32.83
CA ALA A 373 -8.59 -6.81 34.25
C ALA A 373 -7.86 -5.65 34.93
N GLN A 374 -6.63 -5.35 34.48
CA GLN A 374 -5.82 -4.21 34.91
C GLN A 374 -6.16 -2.91 34.16
N LYS A 375 -7.28 -2.87 33.43
CA LYS A 375 -7.75 -1.71 32.64
C LYS A 375 -6.73 -1.25 31.60
N GLY A 376 -6.14 -2.19 30.88
CA GLY A 376 -5.19 -1.93 29.79
C GLY A 376 -3.76 -1.71 30.25
N ARG A 377 -3.48 -1.71 31.56
CA ARG A 377 -2.10 -1.62 32.07
C ARG A 377 -1.41 -2.99 32.01
N PHE A 378 -0.17 -3.00 31.57
CA PHE A 378 0.65 -4.20 31.51
C PHE A 378 2.14 -3.89 31.75
N THR A 379 2.87 -4.88 32.23
CA THR A 379 4.28 -4.75 32.62
C THR A 379 5.18 -5.59 31.72
N SER A 380 6.50 -5.45 31.86
CA SER A 380 7.45 -6.37 31.19
C SER A 380 7.26 -7.84 31.59
N HIS A 381 6.69 -8.12 32.77
CA HIS A 381 6.39 -9.49 33.20
C HIS A 381 5.20 -10.07 32.42
N ASP A 382 4.16 -9.26 32.22
CA ASP A 382 3.00 -9.65 31.40
C ASP A 382 3.42 -9.93 29.96
N ILE A 383 4.29 -9.08 29.39
CA ILE A 383 4.84 -9.31 28.04
C ILE A 383 5.58 -10.65 27.96
N GLN A 384 6.41 -10.99 28.94
CA GLN A 384 7.12 -12.27 28.96
C GLN A 384 6.17 -13.47 29.11
N ARG A 385 5.06 -13.32 29.84
CA ARG A 385 4.01 -14.33 29.97
C ARG A 385 3.24 -14.51 28.66
N ILE A 386 2.84 -13.41 28.04
CA ILE A 386 2.01 -13.38 26.83
C ILE A 386 2.82 -13.87 25.61
N TRP A 387 4.04 -13.37 25.44
CA TRP A 387 4.96 -13.75 24.36
C TRP A 387 6.01 -14.77 24.80
N HIS A 388 5.62 -15.73 25.64
CA HIS A 388 6.53 -16.78 26.12
C HIS A 388 6.98 -17.75 25.01
N GLU A 389 6.18 -17.89 23.94
CA GLU A 389 6.52 -18.66 22.74
C GLU A 389 7.86 -18.16 22.15
N SER A 390 8.74 -19.10 21.79
CA SER A 390 10.12 -18.78 21.39
C SER A 390 10.22 -17.78 20.24
N ASP A 391 9.27 -17.81 19.30
CA ASP A 391 9.28 -16.94 18.12
C ASP A 391 8.94 -15.47 18.47
N TYR A 392 7.90 -15.24 19.27
CA TYR A 392 7.56 -13.88 19.75
C TYR A 392 8.58 -13.36 20.78
N ARG A 393 9.11 -14.25 21.63
CA ARG A 393 10.13 -13.92 22.63
C ARG A 393 11.39 -13.33 21.99
N ALA A 394 11.80 -13.84 20.82
CA ALA A 394 12.98 -13.35 20.10
C ALA A 394 12.81 -11.92 19.57
N LYS A 395 11.56 -11.44 19.45
CA LYS A 395 11.20 -10.15 18.85
C LYS A 395 10.32 -9.28 19.73
N THR A 396 10.37 -9.51 21.04
CA THR A 396 9.59 -8.76 22.04
C THR A 396 9.86 -7.26 21.96
N ARG A 397 11.12 -6.85 21.79
CA ARG A 397 11.48 -5.43 21.71
C ARG A 397 10.87 -4.79 20.46
N GLU A 398 10.99 -5.45 19.32
CA GLU A 398 10.48 -4.95 18.06
C GLU A 398 8.95 -4.91 18.05
N LEU A 399 8.27 -5.95 18.54
CA LEU A 399 6.81 -5.95 18.65
C LEU A 399 6.30 -4.85 19.59
N LEU A 400 6.96 -4.64 20.72
CA LEU A 400 6.62 -3.56 21.64
C LEU A 400 6.89 -2.19 20.99
N SER A 401 8.01 -2.03 20.27
CA SER A 401 8.29 -0.80 19.53
C SER A 401 7.27 -0.54 18.42
N LEU A 402 6.74 -1.57 17.76
CA LEU A 402 5.62 -1.43 16.83
C LEU A 402 4.38 -0.90 17.56
N MET A 403 4.04 -1.44 18.72
CA MET A 403 2.88 -0.96 19.50
C MET A 403 3.04 0.48 19.99
N LYS A 404 4.26 0.89 20.39
CA LYS A 404 4.58 2.25 20.85
C LYS A 404 4.82 3.27 19.75
N ASN A 405 4.93 2.84 18.49
CA ASN A 405 5.35 3.73 17.42
C ASN A 405 4.33 4.86 17.26
N ARG A 406 4.81 6.10 17.14
CA ARG A 406 3.97 7.30 17.00
C ARG A 406 3.04 7.30 15.79
N LYS A 407 3.27 6.41 14.82
CA LYS A 407 2.36 6.21 13.68
C LYS A 407 1.16 5.35 14.05
N PHE A 408 1.24 4.56 15.11
CA PHE A 408 0.30 3.49 15.44
C PHE A 408 -0.38 3.68 16.79
N ASP A 409 0.33 4.26 17.78
CA ASP A 409 -0.19 4.66 19.09
C ASP A 409 -1.11 3.59 19.74
N LEU A 410 -0.66 2.33 19.74
CA LEU A 410 -1.41 1.20 20.31
C LEU A 410 -1.17 1.03 21.80
N CYS A 411 -0.03 1.51 22.29
CA CYS A 411 0.23 1.62 23.72
C CYS A 411 1.23 2.74 24.00
N PHE A 412 1.23 3.21 25.24
CA PHE A 412 2.12 4.24 25.74
C PHE A 412 2.94 3.72 26.91
N GLU A 413 4.20 4.13 26.97
CA GLU A 413 5.07 3.86 28.11
C GLU A 413 4.81 4.89 29.21
N LEU A 414 4.53 4.41 30.41
CA LEU A 414 4.30 5.21 31.61
C LEU A 414 5.63 5.53 32.31
N ASN A 415 5.63 6.58 33.13
CA ASN A 415 6.83 7.06 33.83
C ASN A 415 7.50 6.02 34.75
N ASN A 416 6.77 4.98 35.14
CA ASN A 416 7.25 3.90 35.99
C ASN A 416 7.76 2.67 35.21
N GLY A 417 7.82 2.74 33.87
CA GLY A 417 8.27 1.65 33.00
C GLY A 417 7.20 0.63 32.64
N ASP A 418 5.96 0.84 33.08
CA ASP A 418 4.81 0.05 32.64
C ASP A 418 4.26 0.59 31.32
N PHE A 419 3.35 -0.17 30.72
CA PHE A 419 2.68 0.18 29.49
C PHE A 419 1.18 0.29 29.70
N LEU A 420 0.53 1.14 28.92
CA LEU A 420 -0.91 1.33 28.88
C LEU A 420 -1.38 1.23 27.44
N VAL A 421 -2.30 0.30 27.17
CA VAL A 421 -3.01 0.20 25.89
C VAL A 421 -4.00 1.35 25.74
#